data_AF-A0A5B7V3P7-F1
#
_entry.id   AF-A0A5B7V3P7-F1
#
_cell.length_a   1.000
_cell.length_b   1.000
_cell.length_c   1.000
_cell.angle_alpha   90.00
_cell.angle_beta   90.00
_cell.angle_gamma   90.00
#
_symmetry.space_group_name_H-M   'P 1'
#
loop_
_entity.id
_entity.type
_entity.pdbx_description
1 polymer ?
#
loop_
_entity_poly.entity_id
_entity_poly.type
_entity_poly.pdbx_seq_one_letter_code
_entity_poly.pdbx_strand_id
1 'polypeptide(L)'
;MAIYLTEESKVLVQGMTGTEGMKHTLRMLAAGTDVVGGVNPRKAGRTVDFGDRAVPVFGSVRDAREATGADVSVLFVPPAAGKAAVMEAADAGIPLAVVITEGIPVHDAVAFHAHARRRGTRIIGPNCPGLITPGRSNAGIIPADITEPGRVGLVSKSGTLTYQLMYELRDIGFSTCVGIGGDPVVGTTHIDCLAAFEADPETELIVLVGEIGGDAEERAAASIAERVTKPVVAYIAGFTAPEGRTMGHAGAIVSGPSGTARAKKAALEAVGVRVGETPSATARLVRDCQAPTGGGSRRRAGGSHRRMGGSRRRMGGPRRRVARSAPKAVVPHQRARIGSGAGEHRTSTPPTLIRKAGTSPSAQPIPWRSGSKANSRSAVSGTTRSTACSRRAR
;
A
#
# COMPACT_ATOMS: atom_id res chain seq x y z
N MET A 1 -15.08 -2.14 -12.21
CA MET A 1 -14.33 -3.35 -11.81
C MET A 1 -13.03 -2.94 -11.14
N ALA A 2 -12.65 -3.67 -10.10
CA ALA A 2 -11.48 -3.40 -9.28
C ALA A 2 -11.11 -4.70 -8.54
N ILE A 3 -9.88 -4.82 -8.03
CA ILE A 3 -9.47 -6.02 -7.28
C ILE A 3 -9.65 -5.84 -5.77
N TYR A 4 -10.32 -6.80 -5.15
CA TYR A 4 -10.54 -6.94 -3.69
C TYR A 4 -11.34 -5.84 -2.98
N LEU A 5 -11.34 -4.59 -3.45
CA LEU A 5 -12.07 -3.46 -2.86
C LEU A 5 -12.83 -2.69 -3.95
N THR A 6 -14.14 -2.57 -3.79
CA THR A 6 -15.04 -1.92 -4.76
C THR A 6 -15.87 -0.82 -4.09
N GLU A 7 -16.73 -0.14 -4.85
CA GLU A 7 -17.65 0.89 -4.32
C GLU A 7 -18.77 0.29 -3.46
N GLU A 8 -19.10 -0.99 -3.67
CA GLU A 8 -20.08 -1.74 -2.87
C GLU A 8 -19.51 -2.30 -1.56
N SER A 9 -18.19 -2.23 -1.36
CA SER A 9 -17.51 -2.77 -0.17
C SER A 9 -17.87 -1.98 1.10
N LYS A 10 -18.37 -2.70 2.10
CA LYS A 10 -18.83 -2.16 3.38
C LYS A 10 -17.76 -2.37 4.45
N VAL A 11 -17.17 -1.26 4.89
CA VAL A 11 -15.95 -1.27 5.70
C VAL A 11 -16.26 -1.11 7.19
N LEU A 12 -15.76 -2.06 8.00
CA LEU A 12 -15.61 -1.92 9.44
C LEU A 12 -14.21 -1.42 9.81
N VAL A 13 -14.12 -0.62 10.87
CA VAL A 13 -12.83 -0.14 11.40
C VAL A 13 -12.59 -0.67 12.81
N GLN A 14 -11.71 -1.67 12.93
CA GLN A 14 -11.27 -2.17 14.24
C GLN A 14 -10.28 -1.18 14.86
N GLY A 15 -10.60 -0.70 16.07
CA GLY A 15 -9.85 0.39 16.70
C GLY A 15 -10.28 1.80 16.26
N MET A 16 -11.42 1.95 15.57
CA MET A 16 -11.93 3.23 15.03
C MET A 16 -11.79 4.43 15.98
N THR A 17 -12.04 4.22 17.27
CA THR A 17 -12.07 5.31 18.27
C THR A 17 -10.70 5.66 18.89
N GLY A 18 -9.61 5.11 18.35
CA GLY A 18 -8.23 5.50 18.66
C GLY A 18 -7.72 6.58 17.69
N THR A 19 -6.56 7.17 17.95
CA THR A 19 -6.04 8.34 17.21
C THR A 19 -5.96 8.11 15.69
N GLU A 20 -5.24 7.07 15.26
CA GLU A 20 -5.11 6.76 13.83
C GLU A 20 -6.43 6.23 13.24
N GLY A 21 -7.18 5.44 14.02
CA GLY A 21 -8.51 4.96 13.62
C GLY A 21 -9.47 6.10 13.26
N MET A 22 -9.56 7.15 14.08
CA MET A 22 -10.46 8.29 13.82
C MET A 22 -9.97 9.08 12.60
N LYS A 23 -8.67 9.44 12.60
CA LYS A 23 -8.02 10.19 11.51
C LYS A 23 -8.18 9.51 10.15
N HIS A 24 -8.02 8.19 10.09
CA HIS A 24 -8.13 7.45 8.84
C HIS A 24 -9.56 7.05 8.49
N THR A 25 -10.46 6.88 9.45
CA THR A 25 -11.91 6.76 9.15
C THR A 25 -12.42 8.01 8.44
N LEU A 26 -12.10 9.20 8.95
CA LEU A 26 -12.43 10.47 8.30
C LEU A 26 -11.90 10.55 6.85
N ARG A 27 -10.66 10.07 6.61
CA ARG A 27 -10.05 10.06 5.28
C ARG A 27 -10.64 9.02 4.34
N MET A 28 -11.03 7.85 4.84
CA MET A 28 -11.71 6.81 4.06
C MET A 28 -13.11 7.29 3.65
N LEU A 29 -13.86 7.91 4.57
CA LEU A 29 -15.15 8.55 4.28
C LEU A 29 -15.01 9.64 3.21
N ALA A 30 -14.05 10.55 3.36
CA ALA A 30 -13.76 11.59 2.37
C ALA A 30 -13.29 11.05 1.00
N ALA A 31 -12.83 9.80 0.95
CA ALA A 31 -12.45 9.09 -0.28
C ALA A 31 -13.60 8.27 -0.90
N GLY A 32 -14.84 8.41 -0.39
CA GLY A 32 -16.03 7.71 -0.90
C GLY A 32 -16.30 6.34 -0.27
N THR A 33 -15.47 5.88 0.67
CA THR A 33 -15.59 4.54 1.27
C THR A 33 -16.84 4.43 2.14
N ASP A 34 -17.64 3.37 1.95
CA ASP A 34 -18.79 3.09 2.83
C ASP A 34 -18.35 2.51 4.19
N VAL A 35 -17.91 3.39 5.10
CA VAL A 35 -17.61 2.98 6.49
C VAL A 35 -18.91 2.80 7.27
N VAL A 36 -19.29 1.55 7.49
CA VAL A 36 -20.56 1.16 8.12
C VAL A 36 -20.49 1.02 9.64
N GLY A 37 -19.29 0.95 10.22
CA GLY A 37 -19.13 0.86 11.67
C GLY A 37 -17.69 0.80 12.16
N GLY A 38 -17.49 1.08 13.44
CA GLY A 38 -16.25 0.82 14.16
C GLY A 38 -16.42 -0.28 15.20
N VAL A 39 -15.33 -0.94 15.58
CA VAL A 39 -15.33 -1.93 16.67
C VAL A 39 -14.46 -1.44 17.82
N ASN A 40 -15.06 -1.36 19.02
CA ASN A 40 -14.38 -1.17 20.28
C ASN A 40 -15.26 -1.68 21.45
N PRO A 41 -14.91 -2.81 22.10
CA PRO A 41 -15.67 -3.38 23.21
C PRO A 41 -15.98 -2.38 24.34
N ARG A 42 -15.08 -1.42 24.61
CA ARG A 42 -15.22 -0.43 25.70
C ARG A 42 -16.11 0.77 25.34
N LYS A 43 -16.55 0.87 24.08
CA LYS A 43 -17.36 1.98 23.55
C LYS A 43 -18.56 1.49 22.72
N ALA A 44 -18.95 0.22 22.87
CA ALA A 44 -20.11 -0.35 22.21
C ALA A 44 -21.39 0.46 22.47
N GLY A 45 -22.28 0.54 21.46
CA GLY A 45 -23.53 1.29 21.52
C GLY A 45 -23.38 2.82 21.43
N ARG A 46 -22.15 3.33 21.24
CA ARG A 46 -21.90 4.74 20.95
C ARG A 46 -21.87 5.00 19.44
N THR A 47 -21.88 6.27 19.08
CA THR A 47 -21.65 6.74 17.70
C THR A 47 -20.48 7.71 17.72
N VAL A 48 -19.69 7.75 16.64
CA VAL A 48 -18.66 8.78 16.39
C VAL A 48 -19.13 9.66 15.25
N ASP A 49 -19.08 10.96 15.46
CA ASP A 49 -19.40 11.97 14.45
C ASP A 49 -18.16 12.29 13.62
N PHE A 50 -18.30 12.24 12.29
CA PHE A 50 -17.26 12.60 11.32
C PHE A 50 -17.66 13.83 10.46
N GLY A 51 -18.70 14.57 10.85
CA GLY A 51 -19.14 15.82 10.23
C GLY A 51 -20.51 15.68 9.57
N ASP A 52 -20.53 15.13 8.36
CA ASP A 52 -21.75 14.83 7.61
C ASP A 52 -22.30 13.42 7.89
N ARG A 53 -21.48 12.54 8.48
CA ARG A 53 -21.82 11.15 8.76
C ARG A 53 -21.49 10.74 10.19
N ALA A 54 -22.47 10.12 10.84
CA ALA A 54 -22.32 9.53 12.17
C ALA A 54 -22.16 7.99 12.03
N VAL A 55 -21.07 7.44 12.57
CA VAL A 55 -20.69 6.01 12.40
C VAL A 55 -20.83 5.26 13.74
N PRO A 56 -21.62 4.15 13.79
CA PRO A 56 -21.86 3.41 15.03
C PRO A 56 -20.62 2.64 15.51
N VAL A 57 -20.56 2.38 16.82
CA VAL A 57 -19.50 1.60 17.48
C VAL A 57 -20.08 0.33 18.07
N PHE A 58 -19.59 -0.81 17.60
CA PHE A 58 -20.00 -2.15 18.02
C PHE A 58 -19.04 -2.76 19.05
N GLY A 59 -19.55 -3.75 19.79
CA GLY A 59 -18.79 -4.49 20.80
C GLY A 59 -17.83 -5.53 20.20
N SER A 60 -18.23 -6.20 19.12
CA SER A 60 -17.42 -7.16 18.38
C SER A 60 -17.57 -7.00 16.86
N VAL A 61 -16.66 -7.59 16.09
CA VAL A 61 -16.74 -7.64 14.62
C VAL A 61 -17.94 -8.46 14.15
N ARG A 62 -18.33 -9.51 14.88
CA ARG A 62 -19.51 -10.33 14.54
C ARG A 62 -20.79 -9.50 14.60
N ASP A 63 -21.06 -8.86 15.74
CA ASP A 63 -22.30 -8.10 15.93
C ASP A 63 -22.35 -6.90 14.95
N ALA A 64 -21.20 -6.30 14.65
CA ALA A 64 -21.06 -5.26 13.64
C ALA A 64 -21.40 -5.76 12.23
N ARG A 65 -20.89 -6.93 11.85
CA ARG A 65 -21.14 -7.56 10.54
C ARG A 65 -22.61 -7.98 10.40
N GLU A 66 -23.20 -8.58 11.42
CA GLU A 66 -24.61 -8.97 11.45
C GLU A 66 -25.53 -7.75 11.27
N ALA A 67 -25.21 -6.62 11.88
CA ALA A 67 -26.00 -5.39 11.78
C ALA A 67 -25.84 -4.62 10.46
N THR A 68 -24.70 -4.75 9.76
CA THR A 68 -24.35 -3.88 8.62
C THR A 68 -24.20 -4.60 7.27
N GLY A 69 -23.94 -5.91 7.30
CA GLY A 69 -23.54 -6.70 6.14
C GLY A 69 -22.09 -6.45 5.69
N ALA A 70 -21.21 -6.01 6.59
CA ALA A 70 -19.81 -5.70 6.26
C ALA A 70 -19.03 -6.89 5.68
N ASP A 71 -18.20 -6.59 4.68
CA ASP A 71 -17.33 -7.55 3.97
C ASP A 71 -15.84 -7.19 4.06
N VAL A 72 -15.50 -5.99 4.53
CA VAL A 72 -14.12 -5.54 4.76
C VAL A 72 -13.93 -5.10 6.21
N SER A 73 -12.77 -5.42 6.80
CA SER A 73 -12.33 -4.89 8.09
C SER A 73 -10.94 -4.27 7.96
N VAL A 74 -10.81 -2.97 8.29
CA VAL A 74 -9.52 -2.27 8.40
C VAL A 74 -9.10 -2.19 9.86
N LEU A 75 -7.87 -2.57 10.16
CA LEU A 75 -7.34 -2.70 11.51
C LEU A 75 -6.34 -1.59 11.84
N PHE A 76 -6.72 -0.71 12.78
CA PHE A 76 -5.87 0.31 13.39
C PHE A 76 -5.59 0.02 14.87
N VAL A 77 -5.45 -1.26 15.21
CA VAL A 77 -5.19 -1.71 16.58
C VAL A 77 -3.68 -1.70 16.90
N PRO A 78 -3.25 -1.55 18.16
CA PRO A 78 -1.85 -1.69 18.54
C PRO A 78 -1.28 -3.09 18.22
N PRO A 79 0.06 -3.25 18.06
CA PRO A 79 0.66 -4.50 17.59
C PRO A 79 0.32 -5.72 18.47
N ALA A 80 0.31 -5.54 19.79
CA ALA A 80 -0.05 -6.58 20.75
C ALA A 80 -1.52 -7.05 20.66
N ALA A 81 -2.40 -6.30 19.97
CA ALA A 81 -3.79 -6.68 19.70
C ALA A 81 -4.00 -7.20 18.27
N GLY A 82 -3.02 -7.05 17.36
CA GLY A 82 -3.17 -7.33 15.93
C GLY A 82 -3.66 -8.75 15.63
N LYS A 83 -3.04 -9.76 16.27
CA LYS A 83 -3.46 -11.16 16.11
C LYS A 83 -4.90 -11.43 16.54
N ALA A 84 -5.30 -10.90 17.69
CA ALA A 84 -6.66 -11.09 18.20
C ALA A 84 -7.68 -10.45 17.25
N ALA A 85 -7.42 -9.22 16.78
CA ALA A 85 -8.27 -8.49 15.85
C ALA A 85 -8.39 -9.16 14.46
N VAL A 86 -7.31 -9.76 13.94
CA VAL A 86 -7.36 -10.53 12.69
C VAL A 86 -8.13 -11.84 12.85
N MET A 87 -7.92 -12.55 13.97
CA MET A 87 -8.69 -13.77 14.28
C MET A 87 -10.17 -13.45 14.49
N GLU A 88 -10.52 -12.36 15.17
CA GLU A 88 -11.91 -11.92 15.37
C GLU A 88 -12.62 -11.62 14.03
N ALA A 89 -11.96 -10.90 13.11
CA ALA A 89 -12.52 -10.67 11.77
C ALA A 89 -12.72 -11.98 10.98
N ALA A 90 -11.75 -12.90 11.07
CA ALA A 90 -11.83 -14.19 10.40
C ALA A 90 -12.94 -15.09 10.99
N ASP A 91 -13.07 -15.15 12.32
CA ASP A 91 -14.12 -15.91 13.00
C ASP A 91 -15.52 -15.30 12.81
N ALA A 92 -15.62 -13.98 12.61
CA ALA A 92 -16.86 -13.30 12.20
C ALA A 92 -17.25 -13.56 10.73
N GLY A 93 -16.36 -14.14 9.92
CA GLY A 93 -16.60 -14.40 8.50
C GLY A 93 -16.48 -13.17 7.61
N ILE A 94 -15.61 -12.22 7.95
CA ILE A 94 -15.22 -11.10 7.08
C ILE A 94 -14.36 -11.64 5.93
N PRO A 95 -14.75 -11.45 4.64
CA PRO A 95 -13.93 -11.85 3.49
C PRO A 95 -12.55 -11.18 3.39
N LEU A 96 -12.43 -9.89 3.74
CA LEU A 96 -11.18 -9.14 3.61
C LEU A 96 -10.77 -8.41 4.90
N ALA A 97 -9.59 -8.73 5.43
CA ALA A 97 -8.97 -8.01 6.54
C ALA A 97 -7.74 -7.21 6.06
N VAL A 98 -7.69 -5.92 6.36
CA VAL A 98 -6.59 -5.01 5.99
C VAL A 98 -5.85 -4.58 7.24
N VAL A 99 -4.61 -5.05 7.39
CA VAL A 99 -3.82 -4.92 8.62
C VAL A 99 -2.76 -3.84 8.45
N ILE A 100 -3.11 -2.62 8.84
CA ILE A 100 -2.23 -1.45 8.72
C ILE A 100 -1.06 -1.54 9.72
N THR A 101 -1.32 -2.09 10.91
CA THR A 101 -0.41 -2.15 12.04
C THR A 101 0.97 -2.74 11.69
N GLU A 102 2.02 -1.95 11.89
CA GLU A 102 3.43 -2.35 11.86
C GLU A 102 3.89 -2.95 13.21
N GLY A 103 4.93 -3.79 13.20
CA GLY A 103 5.59 -4.26 14.43
C GLY A 103 4.86 -5.41 15.13
N ILE A 104 3.96 -6.09 14.42
CA ILE A 104 3.37 -7.34 14.89
C ILE A 104 4.46 -8.43 14.94
N PRO A 105 4.56 -9.24 16.01
CA PRO A 105 5.52 -10.34 16.06
C PRO A 105 5.33 -11.35 14.92
N VAL A 106 6.42 -11.78 14.28
CA VAL A 106 6.36 -12.72 13.14
C VAL A 106 5.62 -14.02 13.48
N HIS A 107 5.80 -14.55 14.69
CA HIS A 107 5.10 -15.75 15.15
C HIS A 107 3.57 -15.57 15.23
N ASP A 108 3.12 -14.35 15.56
CA ASP A 108 1.72 -13.98 15.62
C ASP A 108 1.12 -13.79 14.22
N ALA A 109 1.89 -13.19 13.30
CA ALA A 109 1.53 -13.12 11.89
C ALA A 109 1.32 -14.51 11.27
N VAL A 110 2.29 -15.43 11.44
CA VAL A 110 2.16 -16.83 10.99
C VAL A 110 0.90 -17.48 11.57
N ALA A 111 0.62 -17.28 12.87
CA ALA A 111 -0.54 -17.85 13.52
C ALA A 111 -1.88 -17.32 12.98
N PHE A 112 -2.01 -16.01 12.76
CA PHE A 112 -3.26 -15.45 12.24
C PHE A 112 -3.45 -15.68 10.75
N HIS A 113 -2.39 -15.70 9.92
CA HIS A 113 -2.50 -16.01 8.50
C HIS A 113 -2.99 -17.45 8.30
N ALA A 114 -2.43 -18.40 9.06
CA ALA A 114 -2.89 -19.79 9.04
C ALA A 114 -4.35 -19.92 9.51
N HIS A 115 -4.80 -19.07 10.44
CA HIS A 115 -6.19 -19.06 10.91
C HIS A 115 -7.14 -18.46 9.87
N ALA A 116 -6.87 -17.25 9.37
CA ALA A 116 -7.68 -16.56 8.36
C ALA A 116 -7.84 -17.40 7.09
N ARG A 117 -6.77 -18.06 6.63
CA ARG A 117 -6.84 -18.99 5.48
C ARG A 117 -7.80 -20.16 5.71
N ARG A 118 -7.92 -20.70 6.94
CA ARG A 118 -8.91 -21.74 7.28
C ARG A 118 -10.34 -21.22 7.35
N ARG A 119 -10.53 -19.91 7.57
CA ARG A 119 -11.84 -19.23 7.59
C ARG A 119 -12.27 -18.66 6.23
N GLY A 120 -11.37 -18.64 5.25
CA GLY A 120 -11.60 -18.04 3.93
C GLY A 120 -11.36 -16.53 3.87
N THR A 121 -10.82 -15.92 4.93
CA THR A 121 -10.49 -14.49 4.99
C THR A 121 -9.16 -14.19 4.31
N ARG A 122 -9.19 -13.31 3.31
CA ARG A 122 -7.98 -12.73 2.70
C ARG A 122 -7.41 -11.66 3.63
N ILE A 123 -6.08 -11.60 3.73
CA ILE A 123 -5.37 -10.55 4.48
C ILE A 123 -4.54 -9.70 3.53
N ILE A 124 -4.61 -8.38 3.68
CA ILE A 124 -3.64 -7.40 3.16
C ILE A 124 -2.79 -6.93 4.35
N GLY A 125 -1.47 -6.90 4.20
CA GLY A 125 -0.54 -6.66 5.31
C GLY A 125 -0.11 -7.94 6.06
N PRO A 126 0.43 -7.82 7.29
CA PRO A 126 0.56 -6.62 8.13
C PRO A 126 1.60 -5.60 7.61
N ASN A 127 1.78 -4.50 8.36
CA ASN A 127 2.73 -3.42 8.03
C ASN A 127 2.54 -2.90 6.60
N CYS A 128 1.34 -2.42 6.28
CA CYS A 128 0.95 -2.03 4.93
C CYS A 128 0.18 -0.71 4.92
N PRO A 129 0.17 0.01 3.78
CA PRO A 129 -0.67 1.19 3.63
C PRO A 129 -2.15 0.84 3.40
N GLY A 130 -2.48 -0.44 3.22
CA GLY A 130 -3.79 -0.91 2.79
C GLY A 130 -3.93 -0.93 1.26
N LEU A 131 -5.15 -0.73 0.77
CA LEU A 131 -5.46 -0.67 -0.66
C LEU A 131 -6.51 0.39 -0.99
N ILE A 132 -6.42 0.94 -2.21
CA ILE A 132 -7.35 1.94 -2.74
C ILE A 132 -7.74 1.59 -4.16
N THR A 133 -9.01 1.75 -4.47
CA THR A 133 -9.58 1.81 -5.82
C THR A 133 -9.97 3.28 -6.03
N PRO A 134 -9.14 4.08 -6.73
CA PRO A 134 -9.33 5.54 -6.81
C PRO A 134 -10.74 5.93 -7.25
N GLY A 135 -11.26 7.01 -6.68
CA GLY A 135 -12.62 7.48 -6.92
C GLY A 135 -13.77 6.57 -6.48
N ARG A 136 -13.50 5.37 -5.94
CA ARG A 136 -14.51 4.39 -5.52
C ARG A 136 -14.45 4.04 -4.03
N SER A 137 -13.29 3.60 -3.53
CA SER A 137 -13.17 3.12 -2.13
C SER A 137 -11.71 3.05 -1.68
N ASN A 138 -11.47 3.28 -0.38
CA ASN A 138 -10.16 3.27 0.25
C ASN A 138 -10.21 2.52 1.58
N ALA A 139 -9.42 1.46 1.71
CA ALA A 139 -9.28 0.69 2.93
C ALA A 139 -7.85 0.78 3.44
N GLY A 140 -7.54 1.85 4.19
CA GLY A 140 -6.23 2.05 4.82
C GLY A 140 -5.80 3.51 4.96
N ILE A 141 -4.54 3.77 4.59
CA ILE A 141 -3.84 5.05 4.81
C ILE A 141 -3.29 5.69 3.52
N ILE A 142 -3.56 5.09 2.36
CA ILE A 142 -3.18 5.65 1.06
C ILE A 142 -3.91 7.00 0.86
N PRO A 143 -3.23 8.11 0.54
CA PRO A 143 -3.91 9.37 0.26
C PRO A 143 -4.69 9.29 -1.07
N ALA A 144 -5.98 9.61 -1.02
CA ALA A 144 -6.89 9.47 -2.17
C ALA A 144 -6.77 10.62 -3.19
N ASP A 145 -6.18 11.74 -2.80
CA ASP A 145 -6.03 12.99 -3.56
C ASP A 145 -4.81 13.03 -4.49
N ILE A 146 -4.04 11.93 -4.56
CA ILE A 146 -2.83 11.84 -5.40
C ILE A 146 -3.17 11.58 -6.88
N THR A 147 -4.15 10.73 -7.14
CA THR A 147 -4.40 10.12 -8.46
C THR A 147 -5.87 9.78 -8.68
N GLU A 148 -6.26 9.72 -9.94
CA GLU A 148 -7.63 9.48 -10.40
C GLU A 148 -7.83 8.02 -10.84
N PRO A 149 -9.09 7.58 -11.09
CA PRO A 149 -9.36 6.30 -11.74
C PRO A 149 -8.64 6.18 -13.08
N GLY A 150 -8.09 5.00 -13.38
CA GLY A 150 -7.39 4.73 -14.63
C GLY A 150 -7.10 3.24 -14.83
N ARG A 151 -6.07 2.94 -15.61
CA ARG A 151 -5.87 1.59 -16.20
C ARG A 151 -4.63 0.85 -15.72
N VAL A 152 -3.90 1.44 -14.77
CA VAL A 152 -2.72 0.82 -14.16
C VAL A 152 -3.10 0.11 -12.86
N GLY A 153 -2.85 -1.19 -12.78
CA GLY A 153 -2.85 -1.92 -11.52
C GLY A 153 -1.51 -1.75 -10.82
N LEU A 154 -1.49 -1.51 -9.51
CA LEU A 154 -0.24 -1.38 -8.74
C LEU A 154 -0.23 -2.33 -7.55
N VAL A 155 0.87 -3.08 -7.39
CA VAL A 155 1.16 -3.87 -6.18
C VAL A 155 2.52 -3.50 -5.60
N SER A 156 2.59 -3.29 -4.28
CA SER A 156 3.80 -2.77 -3.61
C SER A 156 4.01 -3.31 -2.20
N LYS A 157 5.27 -3.59 -1.83
CA LYS A 157 5.67 -3.81 -0.42
C LYS A 157 5.75 -2.52 0.40
N SER A 158 5.88 -1.35 -0.23
CA SER A 158 6.19 -0.08 0.43
C SER A 158 5.08 0.97 0.26
N GLY A 159 4.71 1.62 1.37
CA GLY A 159 3.71 2.71 1.37
C GLY A 159 4.16 3.93 0.57
N THR A 160 5.25 4.59 0.97
CA THR A 160 5.69 5.84 0.32
C THR A 160 6.10 5.68 -1.14
N LEU A 161 6.65 4.52 -1.53
CA LEU A 161 6.94 4.22 -2.94
C LEU A 161 5.67 3.98 -3.77
N THR A 162 4.60 3.47 -3.15
CA THR A 162 3.26 3.44 -3.78
C THR A 162 2.80 4.86 -4.09
N TYR A 163 2.87 5.76 -3.10
CA TYR A 163 2.43 7.15 -3.26
C TYR A 163 3.26 7.89 -4.32
N GLN A 164 4.56 7.64 -4.38
CA GLN A 164 5.44 8.23 -5.41
C GLN A 164 5.03 7.76 -6.81
N LEU A 165 4.81 6.47 -7.04
CA LEU A 165 4.36 6.01 -8.36
C LEU A 165 2.93 6.42 -8.70
N MET A 166 2.04 6.51 -7.71
CA MET A 166 0.71 7.11 -7.88
C MET A 166 0.80 8.56 -8.38
N TYR A 167 1.72 9.35 -7.82
CA TYR A 167 1.96 10.74 -8.21
C TYR A 167 2.64 10.85 -9.59
N GLU A 168 3.65 10.02 -9.86
CA GLU A 168 4.42 10.03 -11.13
C GLU A 168 3.62 9.53 -12.34
N LEU A 169 2.44 8.92 -12.11
CA LEU A 169 1.52 8.37 -13.12
C LEU A 169 0.09 8.91 -12.96
N ARG A 170 -0.09 10.04 -12.25
CA ARG A 170 -1.41 10.67 -11.99
C ARG A 170 -2.14 11.18 -13.23
N ASP A 171 -1.42 11.33 -14.34
CA ASP A 171 -1.93 11.62 -15.69
C ASP A 171 -2.56 10.40 -16.38
N ILE A 172 -2.30 9.18 -15.89
CA ILE A 172 -2.78 7.90 -16.43
C ILE A 172 -3.84 7.27 -15.51
N GLY A 173 -3.70 7.48 -14.19
CA GLY A 173 -4.61 6.94 -13.18
C GLY A 173 -4.46 5.43 -12.96
N PHE A 174 -5.15 4.92 -11.94
CA PHE A 174 -5.03 3.53 -11.48
C PHE A 174 -6.38 2.83 -11.35
N SER A 175 -6.40 1.53 -11.61
CA SER A 175 -7.57 0.66 -11.40
C SER A 175 -7.69 0.31 -9.91
N THR A 176 -6.63 -0.27 -9.34
CA THR A 176 -6.46 -0.50 -7.90
C THR A 176 -4.98 -0.42 -7.54
N CYS A 177 -4.65 0.20 -6.40
CA CYS A 177 -3.33 0.17 -5.78
C CYS A 177 -3.38 -0.66 -4.50
N VAL A 178 -2.58 -1.72 -4.41
CA VAL A 178 -2.52 -2.64 -3.27
C VAL A 178 -1.13 -2.60 -2.63
N GLY A 179 -1.06 -2.06 -1.42
CA GLY A 179 0.12 -2.22 -0.57
C GLY A 179 0.03 -3.54 0.18
N ILE A 180 0.82 -4.54 -0.21
CA ILE A 180 0.81 -5.88 0.42
C ILE A 180 1.55 -5.93 1.75
N GLY A 181 2.49 -5.01 1.99
CA GLY A 181 3.20 -4.82 3.25
C GLY A 181 4.69 -5.15 3.23
N GLY A 182 5.44 -4.59 4.19
CA GLY A 182 6.89 -4.72 4.32
C GLY A 182 7.36 -5.82 5.28
N ASP A 183 6.44 -6.49 5.98
CA ASP A 183 6.77 -7.55 6.92
C ASP A 183 7.16 -8.87 6.21
N PRO A 184 7.96 -9.75 6.85
CA PRO A 184 8.43 -10.99 6.22
C PRO A 184 7.32 -12.04 6.00
N VAL A 185 6.14 -11.86 6.59
CA VAL A 185 4.99 -12.78 6.46
C VAL A 185 3.72 -11.95 6.17
N VAL A 186 3.46 -11.71 4.89
CA VAL A 186 2.25 -11.03 4.39
C VAL A 186 1.16 -12.02 3.95
N GLY A 187 -0.10 -11.57 3.96
CA GLY A 187 -1.26 -12.43 3.67
C GLY A 187 -1.66 -12.51 2.20
N THR A 188 -1.35 -11.47 1.42
CA THR A 188 -1.53 -11.38 -0.03
C THR A 188 -0.17 -11.02 -0.61
N THR A 189 0.24 -11.67 -1.69
CA THR A 189 1.56 -11.52 -2.29
C THR A 189 1.50 -10.79 -3.63
N HIS A 190 2.66 -10.48 -4.21
CA HIS A 190 2.75 -10.01 -5.60
C HIS A 190 2.04 -10.97 -6.57
N ILE A 191 2.15 -12.28 -6.37
CA ILE A 191 1.56 -13.31 -7.24
C ILE A 191 0.03 -13.27 -7.16
N ASP A 192 -0.53 -13.10 -5.97
CA ASP A 192 -1.98 -12.97 -5.79
C ASP A 192 -2.52 -11.73 -6.51
N CYS A 193 -1.85 -10.59 -6.36
CA CYS A 193 -2.21 -9.36 -7.04
C CYS A 193 -2.04 -9.47 -8.56
N LEU A 194 -0.95 -10.07 -9.06
CA LEU A 194 -0.73 -10.32 -10.48
C LEU A 194 -1.87 -11.15 -11.10
N ALA A 195 -2.28 -12.23 -10.43
CA ALA A 195 -3.40 -13.06 -10.88
C ALA A 195 -4.74 -12.32 -10.87
N ALA A 196 -5.00 -11.46 -9.87
CA ALA A 196 -6.21 -10.67 -9.82
C ALA A 196 -6.22 -9.53 -10.87
N PHE A 197 -5.09 -8.86 -11.09
CA PHE A 197 -4.94 -7.83 -12.11
C PHE A 197 -5.00 -8.42 -13.53
N GLU A 198 -4.50 -9.63 -13.77
CA GLU A 198 -4.69 -10.35 -15.03
C GLU A 198 -6.20 -10.57 -15.30
N ALA A 199 -6.96 -10.97 -14.29
CA ALA A 199 -8.40 -11.21 -14.40
C ALA A 199 -9.27 -9.93 -14.48
N ASP A 200 -8.78 -8.77 -14.01
CA ASP A 200 -9.54 -7.51 -14.01
C ASP A 200 -9.48 -6.76 -15.36
N PRO A 201 -10.59 -6.62 -16.11
CA PRO A 201 -10.59 -5.97 -17.42
C PRO A 201 -10.37 -4.45 -17.38
N GLU A 202 -10.47 -3.78 -16.23
CA GLU A 202 -10.10 -2.35 -16.12
C GLU A 202 -8.58 -2.13 -16.03
N THR A 203 -7.83 -3.15 -15.60
CA THR A 203 -6.36 -3.14 -15.60
C THR A 203 -5.80 -3.55 -16.96
N GLU A 204 -5.03 -2.66 -17.60
CA GLU A 204 -4.33 -2.90 -18.88
C GLU A 204 -2.81 -3.04 -18.72
N LEU A 205 -2.24 -2.51 -17.64
CA LEU A 205 -0.80 -2.60 -17.32
C LEU A 205 -0.61 -2.76 -15.81
N ILE A 206 0.37 -3.56 -15.39
CA ILE A 206 0.67 -3.81 -13.99
C ILE A 206 2.03 -3.19 -13.60
N VAL A 207 2.04 -2.45 -12.49
CA VAL A 207 3.24 -1.92 -11.85
C VAL A 207 3.54 -2.74 -10.59
N LEU A 208 4.70 -3.40 -10.58
CA LEU A 208 5.20 -4.18 -9.44
C LEU A 208 6.29 -3.41 -8.70
N VAL A 209 6.06 -3.08 -7.43
CA VAL A 209 7.08 -2.51 -6.54
C VAL A 209 7.54 -3.55 -5.53
N GLY A 210 8.82 -3.88 -5.61
CA GLY A 210 9.52 -4.75 -4.69
C GLY A 210 10.66 -4.03 -3.98
N GLU A 211 11.33 -4.78 -3.11
CA GLU A 211 12.46 -4.29 -2.31
C GLU A 211 13.38 -5.46 -1.93
N ILE A 212 14.51 -5.18 -1.29
CA ILE A 212 15.40 -6.22 -0.76
C ILE A 212 14.68 -7.19 0.21
N GLY A 213 15.27 -8.36 0.38
CA GLY A 213 14.83 -9.37 1.34
C GLY A 213 13.80 -10.36 0.80
N GLY A 214 13.95 -11.62 1.22
CA GLY A 214 13.21 -12.76 0.69
C GLY A 214 13.41 -12.96 -0.83
N ASP A 215 12.57 -13.79 -1.42
CA ASP A 215 12.59 -14.23 -2.82
C ASP A 215 11.25 -13.97 -3.55
N ALA A 216 10.41 -13.08 -3.00
CA ALA A 216 9.03 -12.88 -3.46
C ALA A 216 8.95 -12.39 -4.91
N GLU A 217 9.82 -11.46 -5.29
CA GLU A 217 9.91 -10.88 -6.62
C GLU A 217 10.49 -11.86 -7.65
N GLU A 218 11.42 -12.72 -7.24
CA GLU A 218 11.94 -13.84 -8.06
C GLU A 218 10.84 -14.87 -8.35
N ARG A 219 10.02 -15.22 -7.36
CA ARG A 219 8.83 -16.07 -7.58
C ARG A 219 7.75 -15.36 -8.40
N ALA A 220 7.61 -14.05 -8.26
CA ALA A 220 6.71 -13.25 -9.09
C ALA A 220 7.14 -13.28 -10.56
N ALA A 221 8.44 -13.21 -10.86
CA ALA A 221 8.97 -13.38 -12.22
C ALA A 221 8.58 -14.72 -12.84
N ALA A 222 8.72 -15.83 -12.09
CA ALA A 222 8.26 -17.14 -12.54
C ALA A 222 6.74 -17.17 -12.82
N SER A 223 5.93 -16.59 -11.94
CA SER A 223 4.47 -16.49 -12.16
C SER A 223 4.10 -15.61 -13.35
N ILE A 224 4.88 -14.57 -13.66
CA ILE A 224 4.65 -13.70 -14.82
C ILE A 224 4.84 -14.50 -16.10
N ALA A 225 5.97 -15.23 -16.22
CA ALA A 225 6.27 -16.05 -17.38
C ALA A 225 5.23 -17.16 -17.65
N GLU A 226 4.61 -17.71 -16.61
CA GLU A 226 3.60 -18.77 -16.75
C GLU A 226 2.18 -18.26 -17.04
N ARG A 227 1.77 -17.11 -16.47
CA ARG A 227 0.34 -16.81 -16.23
C ARG A 227 -0.11 -15.38 -16.52
N VAL A 228 0.79 -14.42 -16.71
CA VAL A 228 0.44 -13.00 -16.87
C VAL A 228 0.67 -12.58 -18.31
N THR A 229 -0.40 -12.17 -19.00
CA THR A 229 -0.33 -11.72 -20.40
C THR A 229 -0.27 -10.20 -20.52
N LYS A 230 -0.74 -9.49 -19.49
CA LYS A 230 -0.69 -8.02 -19.44
C LYS A 230 0.75 -7.51 -19.26
N PRO A 231 1.12 -6.38 -19.87
CA PRO A 231 2.42 -5.75 -19.65
C PRO A 231 2.69 -5.51 -18.16
N VAL A 232 3.86 -5.96 -17.69
CA VAL A 232 4.34 -5.70 -16.33
C VAL A 232 5.59 -4.83 -16.39
N VAL A 233 5.62 -3.77 -15.57
CA VAL A 233 6.79 -2.91 -15.34
C VAL A 233 7.11 -2.96 -13.84
N ALA A 234 8.39 -2.99 -13.48
CA ALA A 234 8.78 -3.14 -12.08
C ALA A 234 9.75 -2.06 -11.56
N TYR A 235 9.75 -1.88 -10.25
CA TYR A 235 10.74 -1.13 -9.50
C TYR A 235 11.21 -1.96 -8.30
N ILE A 236 12.52 -2.02 -8.04
CA ILE A 236 13.09 -2.71 -6.88
C ILE A 236 13.89 -1.71 -6.04
N ALA A 237 13.47 -1.49 -4.80
CA ALA A 237 14.22 -0.65 -3.87
C ALA A 237 15.43 -1.37 -3.25
N GLY A 238 16.47 -0.61 -2.88
CA GLY A 238 17.59 -1.11 -2.09
C GLY A 238 18.85 -1.56 -2.86
N PHE A 239 19.09 -1.08 -4.09
CA PHE A 239 20.32 -1.37 -4.86
C PHE A 239 21.64 -1.00 -4.16
N THR A 240 21.59 -0.11 -3.17
CA THR A 240 22.74 0.36 -2.35
C THR A 240 22.64 -0.07 -0.88
N ALA A 241 21.73 -0.97 -0.53
CA ALA A 241 21.57 -1.43 0.84
C ALA A 241 22.77 -2.32 1.27
N PRO A 242 23.34 -2.11 2.46
CA PRO A 242 24.40 -2.98 2.98
C PRO A 242 23.84 -4.34 3.41
N GLU A 243 24.66 -5.38 3.29
CA GLU A 243 24.31 -6.74 3.71
C GLU A 243 24.10 -6.84 5.24
N GLY A 244 23.20 -7.73 5.67
CA GLY A 244 22.95 -8.01 7.09
C GLY A 244 22.26 -6.90 7.88
N ARG A 245 21.82 -5.82 7.22
CA ARG A 245 21.14 -4.68 7.85
C ARG A 245 19.67 -4.59 7.42
N THR A 246 18.78 -4.48 8.40
CA THR A 246 17.36 -4.17 8.19
C THR A 246 17.19 -2.70 7.78
N MET A 247 16.46 -2.46 6.70
CA MET A 247 16.25 -1.13 6.09
C MET A 247 14.83 -0.60 6.36
N GLY A 248 14.52 -0.31 7.63
CA GLY A 248 13.20 0.14 8.04
C GLY A 248 12.24 -1.03 8.22
N HIS A 249 11.61 -1.50 7.14
CA HIS A 249 10.68 -2.64 7.20
C HIS A 249 11.36 -3.90 7.74
N ALA A 250 10.63 -4.70 8.52
CA ALA A 250 11.16 -5.94 9.11
C ALA A 250 11.59 -6.98 8.05
N GLY A 251 10.96 -7.01 6.88
CA GLY A 251 11.33 -7.89 5.76
C GLY A 251 12.50 -7.37 4.89
N ALA A 252 12.88 -6.09 5.01
CA ALA A 252 13.88 -5.45 4.16
C ALA A 252 15.31 -5.69 4.65
N ILE A 253 15.78 -6.95 4.59
CA ILE A 253 17.14 -7.35 4.95
C ILE A 253 17.75 -8.28 3.88
N VAL A 254 18.97 -7.98 3.44
CA VAL A 254 19.76 -8.87 2.58
C VAL A 254 20.46 -9.91 3.44
N SER A 255 20.29 -11.19 3.11
CA SER A 255 20.83 -12.33 3.85
C SER A 255 21.56 -13.29 2.90
N GLY A 256 22.87 -13.12 2.75
CA GLY A 256 23.66 -13.88 1.79
C GLY A 256 23.36 -13.48 0.34
N PRO A 257 23.56 -14.39 -0.64
CA PRO A 257 23.40 -14.07 -2.06
C PRO A 257 21.94 -13.86 -2.49
N SER A 258 20.96 -14.32 -1.70
CA SER A 258 19.53 -14.20 -1.98
C SER A 258 18.93 -12.88 -1.44
N GLY A 259 17.88 -12.40 -2.12
CA GLY A 259 17.17 -11.20 -1.70
C GLY A 259 17.87 -9.86 -1.98
N THR A 260 18.96 -9.86 -2.77
CA THR A 260 19.55 -8.62 -3.28
C THR A 260 18.66 -7.98 -4.34
N ALA A 261 18.61 -6.64 -4.41
CA ALA A 261 17.87 -5.93 -5.45
C ALA A 261 18.36 -6.26 -6.87
N ARG A 262 19.64 -6.63 -7.02
CA ARG A 262 20.25 -7.05 -8.29
C ARG A 262 19.74 -8.43 -8.75
N ALA A 263 19.64 -9.40 -7.84
CA ALA A 263 19.07 -10.72 -8.16
C ALA A 263 17.60 -10.61 -8.59
N LYS A 264 16.81 -9.82 -7.84
CA LYS A 264 15.41 -9.50 -8.16
C LYS A 264 15.25 -8.86 -9.53
N LYS A 265 16.06 -7.84 -9.85
CA LYS A 265 16.09 -7.20 -11.17
C LYS A 265 16.40 -8.22 -12.28
N ALA A 266 17.45 -9.02 -12.12
CA ALA A 266 17.83 -10.01 -13.13
C ALA A 266 16.75 -11.08 -13.37
N ALA A 267 16.08 -11.56 -12.32
CA ALA A 267 14.99 -12.53 -12.44
C ALA A 267 13.79 -11.96 -13.23
N LEU A 268 13.41 -10.71 -12.95
CA LEU A 268 12.32 -10.01 -13.65
C LEU A 268 12.68 -9.69 -15.12
N GLU A 269 13.89 -9.19 -15.38
CA GLU A 269 14.34 -8.89 -16.75
C GLU A 269 14.46 -10.15 -17.61
N ALA A 270 14.81 -11.30 -17.02
CA ALA A 270 14.87 -12.59 -17.72
C ALA A 270 13.50 -13.07 -18.27
N VAL A 271 12.39 -12.58 -17.72
CA VAL A 271 11.02 -12.86 -18.19
C VAL A 271 10.39 -11.69 -18.94
N GLY A 272 11.20 -10.71 -19.36
CA GLY A 272 10.76 -9.58 -20.19
C GLY A 272 10.20 -8.36 -19.43
N VAL A 273 10.19 -8.38 -18.09
CA VAL A 273 9.75 -7.24 -17.29
C VAL A 273 10.81 -6.14 -17.31
N ARG A 274 10.43 -4.92 -17.70
CA ARG A 274 11.33 -3.76 -17.67
C ARG A 274 11.43 -3.24 -16.23
N VAL A 275 12.64 -3.21 -15.67
CA VAL A 275 12.88 -2.80 -14.27
C VAL A 275 13.51 -1.40 -14.23
N GLY A 276 12.79 -0.42 -13.66
CA GLY A 276 13.28 0.93 -13.47
C GLY A 276 14.28 1.05 -12.32
N GLU A 277 15.24 1.98 -12.46
CA GLU A 277 16.27 2.22 -11.44
C GLU A 277 15.84 3.24 -10.38
N THR A 278 14.84 4.06 -10.70
CA THR A 278 14.20 5.04 -9.79
C THR A 278 12.70 5.07 -10.07
N PRO A 279 11.85 5.55 -9.14
CA PRO A 279 10.41 5.66 -9.37
C PRO A 279 10.05 6.44 -10.64
N SER A 280 10.68 7.60 -10.88
CA SER A 280 10.46 8.40 -12.09
C SER A 280 11.00 7.72 -13.36
N ALA A 281 12.00 6.84 -13.26
CA ALA A 281 12.43 6.00 -14.39
C ALA A 281 11.38 4.92 -14.69
N THR A 282 10.88 4.23 -13.68
CA THR A 282 9.77 3.27 -13.79
C THR A 282 8.55 3.91 -14.44
N ALA A 283 8.20 5.14 -14.04
CA ALA A 283 7.08 5.88 -14.61
C ALA A 283 7.27 6.28 -16.09
N ARG A 284 8.52 6.35 -16.58
CA ARG A 284 8.81 6.47 -18.02
C ARG A 284 8.62 5.13 -18.74
N LEU A 285 9.09 4.03 -18.15
CA LEU A 285 8.91 2.68 -18.71
C LEU A 285 7.42 2.32 -18.88
N VAL A 286 6.55 2.74 -17.95
CA VAL A 286 5.08 2.60 -18.07
C VAL A 286 4.53 3.35 -19.28
N ARG A 287 4.94 4.61 -19.48
CA ARG A 287 4.51 5.44 -20.61
C ARG A 287 4.97 4.87 -21.96
N ASP A 288 6.20 4.39 -22.03
CA ASP A 288 6.73 3.70 -23.22
C ASP A 288 5.89 2.46 -23.59
N CYS A 289 5.38 1.72 -22.60
CA CYS A 289 4.53 0.54 -22.82
C CYS A 289 3.11 0.89 -23.30
N GLN A 290 2.63 2.11 -23.02
CA GLN A 290 1.33 2.62 -23.49
C GLN A 290 1.42 3.40 -24.81
N ALA A 291 2.61 3.81 -25.22
CA ALA A 291 2.80 4.45 -26.52
C ALA A 291 2.34 3.50 -27.64
N PRO A 292 1.49 3.95 -28.59
CA PRO A 292 1.06 3.09 -29.68
C PRO A 292 2.29 2.62 -30.45
N THR A 293 2.44 1.30 -30.59
CA THR A 293 3.56 0.70 -31.32
C THR A 293 3.58 1.25 -32.74
N GLY A 294 4.49 2.20 -32.97
CA GLY A 294 4.48 3.07 -34.14
C GLY A 294 4.39 2.22 -35.40
N GLY A 295 3.32 2.43 -36.19
CA GLY A 295 2.89 1.54 -37.26
C GLY A 295 4.04 1.21 -38.20
N GLY A 296 4.68 0.05 -37.97
CA GLY A 296 5.80 -0.42 -38.74
C GLY A 296 5.33 -0.69 -40.15
N SER A 297 5.55 0.25 -41.06
CA SER A 297 5.11 0.12 -42.44
C SER A 297 5.85 -1.07 -43.05
N ARG A 298 5.20 -2.23 -43.11
CA ARG A 298 5.60 -3.32 -43.99
C ARG A 298 5.49 -2.75 -45.39
N ARG A 299 6.62 -2.26 -45.94
CA ARG A 299 6.77 -1.93 -47.36
C ARG A 299 6.51 -3.23 -48.12
N ARG A 300 5.24 -3.49 -48.46
CA ARG A 300 4.88 -4.46 -49.49
C ARG A 300 5.66 -4.05 -50.73
N ALA A 301 6.49 -4.96 -51.24
CA ALA A 301 7.15 -4.75 -52.51
C ALA A 301 6.07 -4.52 -53.57
N GLY A 302 5.96 -3.28 -54.05
CA GLY A 302 4.98 -2.91 -55.05
C GLY A 302 5.32 -3.58 -56.37
N GLY A 303 4.51 -4.56 -56.78
CA GLY A 303 4.62 -5.19 -58.08
C GLY A 303 4.52 -4.15 -59.20
N SER A 304 5.35 -4.31 -60.22
CA SER A 304 5.40 -3.43 -61.38
C SER A 304 4.11 -3.53 -62.20
N HIS A 305 3.35 -2.43 -62.32
CA HIS A 305 2.31 -2.30 -63.35
C HIS A 305 2.44 -1.01 -64.16
N ARG A 306 2.19 -1.17 -65.46
CA ARG A 306 2.63 -0.33 -66.57
C ARG A 306 2.01 1.07 -66.60
N ARG A 307 2.79 2.02 -67.14
CA ARG A 307 2.30 3.32 -67.64
C ARG A 307 1.29 3.13 -68.78
N MET A 308 0.24 3.96 -68.82
CA MET A 308 -0.47 4.39 -70.05
C MET A 308 -1.14 5.76 -69.84
N GLY A 309 -1.12 6.62 -70.87
CA GLY A 309 -1.80 7.92 -70.91
C GLY A 309 -1.11 9.04 -70.11
N GLY A 310 -1.15 10.31 -70.53
CA GLY A 310 -1.67 10.89 -71.77
C GLY A 310 -1.43 12.41 -71.77
N SER A 311 -1.05 12.99 -72.90
CA SER A 311 -0.75 14.43 -72.99
C SER A 311 -2.03 15.29 -73.10
N ARG A 312 -2.11 16.44 -72.41
CA ARG A 312 -2.15 17.79 -73.04
C ARG A 312 -2.45 18.97 -72.09
N ARG A 313 -1.67 20.03 -72.34
CA ARG A 313 -2.00 21.48 -72.33
C ARG A 313 -2.18 22.27 -71.01
N ARG A 314 -1.69 23.51 -71.09
CA ARG A 314 -1.63 24.59 -70.09
C ARG A 314 -2.88 25.48 -70.11
N MET A 315 -3.19 26.11 -68.97
CA MET A 315 -3.54 27.54 -68.76
C MET A 315 -3.44 27.84 -67.23
N GLY A 316 -3.34 29.06 -66.71
CA GLY A 316 -3.19 30.37 -67.37
C GLY A 316 -2.65 31.49 -66.44
N GLY A 317 -3.08 31.54 -65.17
CA GLY A 317 -2.77 32.61 -64.19
C GLY A 317 -4.04 33.37 -63.73
N PRO A 318 -3.95 34.46 -62.94
CA PRO A 318 -2.81 34.96 -62.17
C PRO A 318 -3.11 35.12 -60.64
N ARG A 319 -2.06 35.28 -59.83
CA ARG A 319 -2.19 35.64 -58.40
C ARG A 319 -2.42 37.15 -58.23
N ARG A 320 -3.21 37.56 -57.21
CA ARG A 320 -3.09 38.88 -56.58
C ARG A 320 -2.99 38.76 -55.06
N ARG A 321 -2.02 39.46 -54.48
CA ARG A 321 -1.88 39.67 -53.03
C ARG A 321 -2.84 40.79 -52.59
N VAL A 322 -3.36 40.69 -51.38
CA VAL A 322 -3.77 41.85 -50.57
C VAL A 322 -3.09 41.72 -49.21
N ALA A 323 -2.60 42.83 -48.67
CA ALA A 323 -1.97 42.90 -47.36
C ALA A 323 -2.38 44.20 -46.66
N ARG A 324 -2.75 44.12 -45.38
CA ARG A 324 -2.81 45.17 -44.32
C ARG A 324 -3.59 44.58 -43.13
N SER A 325 -2.97 44.40 -41.95
CA SER A 325 -2.90 45.34 -40.80
C SER A 325 -4.25 45.52 -40.08
N ALA A 326 -4.37 45.52 -38.75
CA ALA A 326 -3.40 45.61 -37.64
C ALA A 326 -3.98 44.95 -36.35
N PRO A 327 -3.18 44.75 -35.26
CA PRO A 327 -3.64 44.11 -34.02
C PRO A 327 -4.04 45.10 -32.92
N LYS A 328 -4.84 44.67 -31.92
CA LYS A 328 -4.80 45.11 -30.51
C LYS A 328 -5.88 44.43 -29.64
N ALA A 329 -5.45 43.76 -28.56
CA ALA A 329 -6.08 43.81 -27.24
C ALA A 329 -5.14 43.13 -26.23
N VAL A 330 -4.56 43.90 -25.31
CA VAL A 330 -3.76 43.41 -24.18
C VAL A 330 -4.61 43.59 -22.92
N VAL A 331 -4.73 42.55 -22.10
CA VAL A 331 -5.38 42.62 -20.77
C VAL A 331 -4.28 42.61 -19.70
N PRO A 332 -4.26 43.55 -18.73
CA PRO A 332 -3.11 43.72 -17.85
C PRO A 332 -3.13 42.79 -16.63
N HIS A 333 -1.94 42.31 -16.23
CA HIS A 333 -1.70 41.71 -14.91
C HIS A 333 -1.88 42.73 -13.78
N GLN A 334 -2.55 42.33 -12.69
CA GLN A 334 -2.33 42.94 -11.39
C GLN A 334 -1.19 42.20 -10.66
N ARG A 335 -0.20 42.98 -10.18
CA ARG A 335 0.83 42.52 -9.23
C ARG A 335 0.48 43.04 -7.83
N ALA A 336 0.32 42.16 -6.86
CA ALA A 336 0.34 42.56 -5.45
C ALA A 336 1.79 42.92 -5.05
N ARG A 337 1.96 44.05 -4.36
CA ARG A 337 3.27 44.51 -3.87
C ARG A 337 3.55 43.98 -2.47
N ILE A 338 4.80 43.59 -2.24
CA ILE A 338 5.37 43.45 -0.90
C ILE A 338 5.63 44.86 -0.34
N GLY A 339 5.32 45.08 0.94
CA GLY A 339 5.57 46.33 1.65
C GLY A 339 6.05 46.05 3.07
N SER A 340 7.30 46.41 3.37
CA SER A 340 7.93 46.32 4.68
C SER A 340 7.69 47.59 5.49
N GLY A 341 7.45 47.47 6.81
CA GLY A 341 7.41 48.59 7.74
C GLY A 341 7.63 48.13 9.18
N ALA A 342 8.62 48.69 9.85
CA ALA A 342 8.93 48.43 11.26
C ALA A 342 8.27 49.48 12.19
N GLY A 343 8.02 49.11 13.44
CA GLY A 343 7.52 50.01 14.48
C GLY A 343 7.42 49.29 15.84
N GLU A 344 7.92 49.91 16.90
CA GLU A 344 8.18 49.27 18.19
C GLU A 344 7.09 49.52 19.27
N HIS A 345 7.21 48.72 20.35
CA HIS A 345 7.03 49.09 21.76
C HIS A 345 5.67 49.00 22.51
N ARG A 346 5.83 48.56 23.78
CA ARG A 346 4.98 48.70 25.00
C ARG A 346 3.76 47.77 25.13
N THR A 347 3.84 46.68 25.92
CA THR A 347 3.83 46.53 27.40
C THR A 347 2.46 46.68 28.08
N SER A 348 1.92 45.57 28.64
CA SER A 348 0.92 45.58 29.71
C SER A 348 0.87 44.25 30.49
N THR A 349 1.31 44.26 31.75
CA THR A 349 0.93 43.32 32.84
C THR A 349 -0.56 43.57 33.22
N PRO A 350 -1.29 42.68 33.95
CA PRO A 350 -1.00 42.23 35.34
C PRO A 350 -1.56 40.81 35.68
N PRO A 351 -1.81 40.41 36.96
CA PRO A 351 -1.04 40.56 38.21
C PRO A 351 -0.66 39.20 38.87
N THR A 352 0.16 39.25 39.93
CA THR A 352 0.60 38.11 40.75
C THR A 352 0.05 38.19 42.18
N LEU A 353 -0.37 37.07 42.78
CA LEU A 353 -0.48 36.80 44.24
C LEU A 353 -0.39 35.27 44.43
N ILE A 354 0.73 34.65 44.85
CA ILE A 354 1.22 34.48 46.24
C ILE A 354 0.21 33.65 47.08
N ARG A 355 0.51 32.44 47.61
CA ARG A 355 1.65 32.07 48.49
C ARG A 355 1.83 30.53 48.64
N LYS A 356 3.10 30.07 48.77
CA LYS A 356 3.70 28.98 49.63
C LYS A 356 2.90 27.69 49.96
N ALA A 357 3.53 26.52 50.18
CA ALA A 357 4.90 26.02 50.00
C ALA A 357 4.92 24.48 50.22
N GLY A 358 5.90 23.78 49.64
CA GLY A 358 6.14 22.34 49.88
C GLY A 358 7.48 21.91 49.26
N THR A 359 8.38 21.33 50.06
CA THR A 359 9.81 21.14 49.71
C THR A 359 10.16 19.73 49.27
N SER A 360 10.79 19.60 48.08
CA SER A 360 11.91 18.68 47.73
C SER A 360 11.77 17.14 47.91
N PRO A 361 12.67 16.31 47.31
CA PRO A 361 13.61 16.55 46.21
C PRO A 361 13.50 15.57 45.02
N SER A 362 14.33 15.83 44.01
CA SER A 362 14.64 15.03 42.81
C SER A 362 14.76 13.50 42.96
N ALA A 363 14.25 12.77 41.95
CA ALA A 363 14.67 11.40 41.63
C ALA A 363 15.40 11.36 40.28
N GLN A 364 16.64 10.85 40.28
CA GLN A 364 17.44 10.54 39.08
C GLN A 364 17.19 9.08 38.62
N PRO A 365 17.50 8.71 37.37
CA PRO A 365 16.99 7.48 36.75
C PRO A 365 17.70 6.19 37.22
N ILE A 366 16.93 5.10 37.24
CA ILE A 366 17.37 3.76 37.68
C ILE A 366 18.15 3.06 36.55
N PRO A 367 19.38 2.57 36.79
CA PRO A 367 20.10 1.74 35.83
C PRO A 367 19.70 0.26 35.92
N TRP A 368 19.43 -0.37 34.77
CA TRP A 368 19.29 -1.82 34.66
C TRP A 368 20.61 -2.53 35.00
N ARG A 369 20.55 -3.59 35.83
CA ARG A 369 21.69 -4.46 36.11
C ARG A 369 21.37 -5.92 35.80
N SER A 370 22.27 -6.54 35.03
CA SER A 370 22.28 -7.97 34.75
C SER A 370 22.68 -8.79 35.98
N GLY A 371 22.08 -9.98 36.12
CA GLY A 371 22.39 -10.90 37.21
C GLY A 371 22.20 -12.36 36.78
N SER A 372 23.31 -13.04 36.50
CA SER A 372 23.37 -14.49 36.32
C SER A 372 24.28 -15.09 37.38
N LYS A 373 23.81 -16.12 38.11
CA LYS A 373 24.59 -17.31 38.50
C LYS A 373 23.79 -18.36 39.28
N ALA A 374 24.28 -19.59 39.11
CA ALA A 374 23.73 -20.89 39.45
C ALA A 374 23.74 -21.30 40.94
N ASN A 375 23.28 -22.55 41.16
CA ASN A 375 23.49 -23.49 42.27
C ASN A 375 22.61 -23.39 43.53
N SER A 376 22.28 -24.49 44.24
CA SER A 376 22.15 -25.93 43.86
C SER A 376 21.78 -26.78 45.09
N ARG A 377 20.88 -27.79 44.94
CA ARG A 377 20.68 -28.97 45.83
C ARG A 377 20.22 -28.65 47.28
N SER A 378 19.58 -29.50 48.07
CA SER A 378 18.98 -30.87 47.98
C SER A 378 17.92 -30.96 49.11
N ALA A 379 17.06 -31.97 49.32
CA ALA A 379 17.02 -33.39 48.97
C ALA A 379 15.56 -33.92 49.09
N VAL A 380 15.32 -35.19 48.71
CA VAL A 380 14.67 -36.26 49.52
C VAL A 380 14.43 -37.50 48.62
N SER A 381 14.43 -38.68 49.25
CA SER A 381 14.25 -40.05 48.70
C SER A 381 13.10 -40.21 47.68
N GLY A 382 13.10 -41.19 46.76
CA GLY A 382 13.97 -42.36 46.65
C GLY A 382 13.26 -43.66 47.04
N THR A 383 12.63 -44.33 46.06
CA THR A 383 12.26 -45.75 46.18
C THR A 383 12.30 -46.42 44.81
N THR A 384 12.90 -47.62 44.75
CA THR A 384 13.12 -48.41 43.55
C THR A 384 12.03 -49.47 43.36
N ARG A 385 11.75 -49.83 42.09
CA ARG A 385 11.48 -51.22 41.68
C ARG A 385 11.61 -51.40 40.17
N SER A 386 12.38 -52.42 39.78
CA SER A 386 12.35 -53.08 38.46
C SER A 386 11.09 -53.97 38.36
N THR A 387 10.74 -54.69 37.29
CA THR A 387 11.58 -55.42 36.31
C THR A 387 10.76 -55.90 35.08
N ALA A 388 11.46 -56.15 33.97
CA ALA A 388 11.23 -57.23 32.97
C ALA A 388 9.88 -57.41 32.22
N CYS A 389 9.87 -56.93 30.96
CA CYS A 389 9.78 -57.72 29.71
C CYS A 389 9.23 -59.18 29.71
N SER A 390 8.15 -59.42 28.94
CA SER A 390 8.00 -60.47 27.88
C SER A 390 6.59 -60.36 27.24
N ARG A 391 6.40 -60.20 25.92
CA ARG A 391 6.43 -61.18 24.80
C ARG A 391 5.50 -62.41 24.94
N ARG A 392 4.27 -62.36 24.40
CA ARG A 392 3.83 -62.96 23.10
C ARG A 392 2.34 -63.39 23.05
N ALA A 393 1.76 -63.23 21.85
CA ALA A 393 0.70 -64.02 21.22
C ALA A 393 -0.71 -64.10 21.86
N ARG A 394 -1.70 -63.50 21.20
CA ARG A 394 -2.39 -64.16 20.06
C ARG A 394 -2.56 -63.16 18.92
#